data_AF-A0A3C0S213-F1
#
_entry.id   AF-A0A3C0S213-F1
#
_cell.length_a   1.000
_cell.length_b   1.000
_cell.length_c   1.000
_cell.angle_alpha   90.00
_cell.angle_beta   90.00
_cell.angle_gamma   90.00
#
_symmetry.space_group_name_H-M   'P 1'
#
loop_
_entity.id
_entity.type
_entity.pdbx_description
1 polymer ?
#
loop_
_entity_poly.entity_id
_entity_poly.type
_entity_poly.pdbx_seq_one_letter_code
_entity_poly.pdbx_strand_id
1 'polypeptide(L)'
;MKRYRQFEPVLISGFKILEWTHPEHNHNHYEFIFIREGTGRHIVNGHSFPYKAGSIFLLGPDDQHYFEIEQLTHFVYLKFTDAYLCRNSSGSTSAIQQLEYLIKSRETHQMGFQLVGEDNAIITLIFDTLLLLRKDQIVNQELIWFQLFTVVHVLQRNMPELRSNSFKSRDLQAMFCYIHKNIYDPNRLRI
;
A
#
# COMPACT_ATOMS: atom_id res chain seq x y z
N MET A 1 -8.64 7.37 -21.09
CA MET A 1 -8.37 6.78 -19.76
C MET A 1 -9.57 6.99 -18.85
N LYS A 2 -10.02 5.94 -18.14
CA LYS A 2 -11.17 6.03 -17.24
C LYS A 2 -10.69 6.39 -15.82
N ARG A 3 -11.42 7.25 -15.11
CA ARG A 3 -11.12 7.62 -13.72
C ARG A 3 -12.20 7.09 -12.79
N TYR A 4 -11.84 6.19 -11.90
CA TYR A 4 -12.74 5.66 -10.89
C TYR A 4 -12.85 6.62 -9.70
N ARG A 5 -14.07 6.78 -9.19
CA ARG A 5 -14.34 7.64 -8.04
C ARG A 5 -14.98 6.81 -6.95
N GLN A 6 -14.37 6.87 -5.77
CA GLN A 6 -14.94 6.38 -4.53
C GLN A 6 -15.40 7.59 -3.71
N PHE A 7 -16.58 7.49 -3.10
CA PHE A 7 -17.13 8.52 -2.21
C PHE A 7 -17.07 8.09 -0.75
N GLU A 8 -17.09 6.78 -0.51
CA GLU A 8 -16.94 6.16 0.79
C GLU A 8 -15.52 6.42 1.34
N PRO A 9 -15.36 6.80 2.62
CA PRO A 9 -14.05 7.07 3.19
C PRO A 9 -13.11 5.87 3.12
N VAL A 10 -13.64 4.66 3.35
CA VAL A 10 -12.93 3.38 3.31
C VAL A 10 -13.80 2.33 2.64
N LEU A 11 -13.20 1.41 1.89
CA LEU A 11 -13.88 0.30 1.24
C LEU A 11 -12.99 -0.93 1.21
N ILE A 12 -13.53 -2.07 1.65
CA ILE A 12 -12.82 -3.36 1.64
C ILE A 12 -13.51 -4.32 0.67
N SER A 13 -12.78 -4.81 -0.32
CA SER A 13 -13.27 -5.76 -1.32
C SER A 13 -12.42 -7.02 -1.37
N GLY A 14 -13.04 -8.14 -1.71
CA GLY A 14 -12.37 -9.43 -1.88
C GLY A 14 -13.09 -10.23 -2.95
N PHE A 15 -12.37 -10.64 -4.00
CA PHE A 15 -12.96 -11.32 -5.15
C PHE A 15 -11.93 -12.19 -5.89
N LYS A 16 -12.42 -13.25 -6.55
CA LYS A 16 -11.60 -14.16 -7.38
C LYS A 16 -11.98 -14.00 -8.85
N ILE A 17 -11.00 -13.86 -9.73
CA ILE A 17 -11.22 -13.71 -11.18
C ILE A 17 -10.11 -14.40 -11.99
N LEU A 18 -10.46 -14.81 -13.21
CA LEU A 18 -9.54 -15.40 -14.20
C LEU A 18 -9.07 -14.39 -15.24
N GLU A 19 -9.86 -13.35 -15.49
CA GLU A 19 -9.59 -12.34 -16.50
C GLU A 19 -9.83 -10.94 -15.94
N TRP A 20 -8.95 -10.01 -16.26
CA TRP A 20 -9.06 -8.62 -15.84
C TRP A 20 -9.81 -7.82 -16.90
N THR A 21 -11.00 -7.33 -16.55
CA THR A 21 -11.89 -6.63 -17.49
C THR A 21 -11.87 -5.11 -17.34
N HIS A 22 -11.02 -4.59 -16.44
CA HIS A 22 -10.85 -3.15 -16.25
C HIS A 22 -9.66 -2.66 -17.09
N PRO A 23 -9.88 -1.77 -18.08
CA PRO A 23 -8.77 -1.18 -18.82
C PRO A 23 -7.90 -0.34 -17.89
N GLU A 24 -6.76 0.14 -18.39
CA GLU A 24 -5.93 1.10 -17.67
C GLU A 24 -6.77 2.29 -17.17
N HIS A 25 -6.66 2.52 -15.87
CA HIS A 25 -7.45 3.51 -15.15
C HIS A 25 -6.68 4.07 -13.97
N ASN A 26 -7.12 5.22 -13.48
CA ASN A 26 -6.70 5.77 -12.20
C ASN A 26 -7.90 6.02 -11.29
N HIS A 27 -7.63 6.52 -10.08
CA HIS A 27 -8.64 6.68 -9.04
C HIS A 27 -8.48 7.99 -8.23
N ASN A 28 -9.37 8.25 -7.28
CA ASN A 28 -9.30 9.41 -6.37
C ASN A 28 -8.96 9.03 -4.92
N HIS A 29 -8.48 7.81 -4.72
CA HIS A 29 -8.23 7.20 -3.41
C HIS A 29 -6.90 6.44 -3.44
N TYR A 30 -6.47 5.96 -2.28
CA TYR A 30 -5.37 5.02 -2.16
C TYR A 30 -5.89 3.59 -2.17
N GLU A 31 -5.06 2.66 -2.63
CA GLU A 31 -5.39 1.23 -2.63
C GLU A 31 -4.24 0.42 -2.04
N PHE A 32 -4.51 -0.35 -0.99
CA PHE A 32 -3.72 -1.54 -0.73
C PHE A 32 -4.34 -2.72 -1.45
N ILE A 33 -3.54 -3.40 -2.28
CA ILE A 33 -3.95 -4.56 -3.06
C ILE A 33 -3.13 -5.76 -2.62
N PHE A 34 -3.76 -6.69 -1.91
CA PHE A 34 -3.14 -7.93 -1.47
C PHE A 34 -3.54 -9.08 -2.39
N ILE A 35 -2.55 -9.83 -2.87
CA ILE A 35 -2.76 -11.03 -3.67
C ILE A 35 -2.80 -12.23 -2.73
N ARG A 36 -4.00 -12.75 -2.48
CA ARG A 36 -4.19 -13.90 -1.59
C ARG A 36 -3.79 -15.21 -2.25
N GLU A 37 -4.14 -15.36 -3.52
CA GLU A 37 -3.88 -16.54 -4.37
C GLU A 37 -3.66 -16.08 -5.81
N GLY A 38 -2.95 -16.88 -6.61
CA GLY A 38 -2.73 -16.64 -8.04
C GLY A 38 -1.37 -16.02 -8.38
N THR A 39 -1.12 -15.87 -9.67
CA THR A 39 0.08 -15.26 -10.26
C THR A 39 -0.29 -14.47 -11.51
N GLY A 40 0.54 -13.50 -11.85
CA GLY A 40 0.37 -12.66 -13.04
C GLY A 40 1.26 -11.43 -12.99
N ARG A 41 0.81 -10.36 -13.64
CA ARG A 41 1.54 -9.09 -13.73
C ARG A 41 0.63 -7.93 -13.37
N HIS A 42 1.12 -7.00 -12.56
CA HIS A 42 0.48 -5.72 -12.26
C HIS A 42 1.21 -4.66 -13.08
N ILE A 43 0.48 -4.00 -13.97
CA ILE A 43 1.01 -2.92 -14.79
C ILE A 43 0.65 -1.60 -14.12
N VAL A 44 1.65 -0.80 -13.76
CA VAL A 44 1.47 0.46 -13.04
C VAL A 44 2.31 1.54 -13.72
N ASN A 45 1.66 2.60 -14.18
CA ASN A 45 2.28 3.71 -14.91
C ASN A 45 3.17 3.22 -16.07
N GLY A 46 2.71 2.21 -16.81
CA GLY A 46 3.44 1.57 -17.91
C GLY A 46 4.55 0.58 -17.50
N HIS A 47 4.87 0.45 -16.21
CA HIS A 47 5.85 -0.50 -15.71
C HIS A 47 5.20 -1.80 -15.27
N SER A 48 5.89 -2.93 -15.49
CA SER A 48 5.31 -4.25 -15.31
C SER A 48 5.95 -5.00 -14.15
N PHE A 49 5.12 -5.41 -13.18
CA PHE A 49 5.56 -6.04 -11.94
C PHE A 49 4.96 -7.44 -11.82
N PRO A 50 5.77 -8.51 -11.72
CA PRO A 50 5.23 -9.83 -11.45
C PRO A 50 4.61 -9.87 -10.05
N TYR A 51 3.47 -10.53 -9.92
CA TYR A 51 2.83 -10.80 -8.63
C TYR A 51 2.62 -12.29 -8.42
N LYS A 52 2.56 -12.68 -7.16
CA LYS A 52 2.18 -14.02 -6.71
C LYS A 52 1.43 -13.93 -5.38
N ALA A 53 0.93 -15.06 -4.88
CA ALA A 53 0.38 -15.14 -3.53
C ALA A 53 1.34 -14.52 -2.48
N GLY A 54 0.82 -13.65 -1.63
CA GLY A 54 1.57 -12.88 -0.64
C GLY A 54 2.11 -11.54 -1.14
N SER A 55 2.05 -11.23 -2.44
CA SER A 55 2.41 -9.90 -2.95
C SER A 55 1.40 -8.85 -2.47
N ILE A 56 1.90 -7.68 -2.08
CA ILE A 56 1.06 -6.53 -1.70
C ILE A 56 1.52 -5.26 -2.42
N PHE A 57 0.57 -4.50 -2.93
CA PHE A 57 0.81 -3.25 -3.63
C PHE A 57 0.14 -2.10 -2.87
N LEU A 58 0.72 -0.91 -2.96
CA LEU A 58 0.12 0.34 -2.52
C LEU A 58 0.00 1.24 -3.74
N LEU A 59 -1.19 1.70 -4.09
CA LEU A 59 -1.42 2.69 -5.14
C LEU A 59 -1.95 4.00 -4.56
N GLY A 60 -1.60 5.13 -5.17
CA GLY A 60 -2.12 6.45 -4.87
C GLY A 60 -3.02 6.99 -5.99
N PRO A 61 -3.72 8.12 -5.76
CA PRO A 61 -4.73 8.66 -6.68
C PRO A 61 -4.25 8.94 -8.11
N ASP A 62 -2.97 9.23 -8.29
CA ASP A 62 -2.43 9.59 -9.60
C ASP A 62 -1.90 8.40 -10.40
N ASP A 63 -1.83 7.21 -9.78
CA ASP A 63 -1.38 6.01 -10.46
C ASP A 63 -2.39 5.48 -11.46
N GLN A 64 -1.87 5.06 -12.60
CA GLN A 64 -2.60 4.36 -13.64
C GLN A 64 -2.22 2.89 -13.58
N HIS A 65 -3.20 1.99 -13.58
CA HIS A 65 -2.88 0.57 -13.52
C HIS A 65 -3.92 -0.35 -14.18
N TYR A 66 -3.47 -1.57 -14.44
CA TYR A 66 -4.30 -2.73 -14.76
C TYR A 66 -3.55 -4.03 -14.41
N PHE A 67 -4.25 -5.17 -14.44
CA PHE A 67 -3.65 -6.48 -14.21
C PHE A 67 -3.69 -7.35 -15.47
N GLU A 68 -2.63 -8.14 -15.66
CA GLU A 68 -2.56 -9.25 -16.60
C GLU A 68 -2.56 -10.53 -15.77
N ILE A 69 -3.66 -11.28 -15.80
CA ILE A 69 -3.86 -12.45 -14.94
C ILE A 69 -3.37 -13.70 -15.67
N GLU A 70 -2.45 -14.45 -15.06
CA GLU A 70 -1.95 -15.73 -15.60
C GLU A 70 -2.67 -16.94 -14.97
N GLN A 71 -3.08 -16.82 -13.70
CA GLN A 71 -3.80 -17.85 -12.95
C GLN A 71 -4.96 -17.24 -12.17
N LEU A 72 -5.99 -18.04 -11.83
CA LEU A 72 -7.10 -17.61 -10.96
C LEU A 72 -6.55 -16.84 -9.76
N THR A 73 -6.85 -15.55 -9.70
CA THR A 73 -6.27 -14.64 -8.72
C THR A 73 -7.32 -14.18 -7.73
N HIS A 74 -7.02 -14.32 -6.45
CA HIS A 74 -7.84 -13.81 -5.36
C HIS A 74 -7.26 -12.48 -4.87
N PHE A 75 -7.95 -11.39 -5.21
CA PHE A 75 -7.56 -10.05 -4.79
C PHE A 75 -8.29 -9.65 -3.52
N VAL A 76 -7.58 -8.96 -2.63
CA VAL A 76 -8.17 -8.25 -1.50
C VAL A 76 -7.73 -6.79 -1.54
N TYR A 77 -8.70 -5.89 -1.65
CA TYR A 77 -8.49 -4.45 -1.70
C TYR A 77 -8.88 -3.81 -0.38
N LEU A 78 -8.02 -2.95 0.15
CA LEU A 78 -8.35 -1.96 1.16
C LEU A 78 -8.15 -0.57 0.53
N LYS A 79 -9.26 0.11 0.24
CA LYS A 79 -9.29 1.42 -0.41
C LYS A 79 -9.64 2.49 0.60
N PHE A 80 -8.99 3.64 0.56
CA PHE A 80 -9.29 4.74 1.47
C PHE A 80 -8.95 6.11 0.89
N THR A 81 -9.68 7.13 1.31
CA THR A 81 -9.55 8.52 0.84
C THR A 81 -8.78 9.38 1.82
N ASP A 82 -8.33 10.57 1.40
CA ASP A 82 -7.73 11.55 2.31
C ASP A 82 -8.66 11.91 3.49
N ALA A 83 -9.98 11.96 3.24
CA ALA A 83 -10.96 12.23 4.29
C ALA A 83 -10.93 11.18 5.41
N TYR A 84 -10.65 9.91 5.07
CA TYR A 84 -10.52 8.84 6.06
C TYR A 84 -9.27 9.02 6.93
N LEU A 85 -8.18 9.49 6.31
CA LEU A 85 -6.92 9.76 7.01
C LEU A 85 -7.05 10.91 8.01
N CYS A 86 -7.75 11.97 7.63
CA CYS A 86 -7.95 13.17 8.45
C CYS A 86 -8.89 12.99 9.66
N ARG A 87 -9.64 11.87 9.75
CA ARG A 87 -10.68 11.67 10.78
C ARG A 87 -10.14 11.59 12.22
N ASN A 88 -8.89 11.18 12.42
CA ASN A 88 -8.29 10.93 13.75
C ASN A 88 -7.19 11.94 14.14
N SER A 89 -7.30 13.18 13.65
CA SER A 89 -6.30 14.26 13.71
C SER A 89 -5.95 14.84 15.09
N SER A 90 -6.47 14.31 16.20
CA SER A 90 -5.98 14.65 17.54
C SER A 90 -4.63 13.99 17.87
N GLY A 91 -4.14 13.06 17.03
CA GLY A 91 -2.79 12.47 17.12
C GLY A 91 -2.28 11.81 15.84
N SER A 92 -3.03 11.87 14.72
CA SER A 92 -2.74 11.13 13.49
C SER A 92 -1.75 11.80 12.53
N THR A 93 -1.17 12.95 12.86
CA THR A 93 -0.18 13.62 12.00
C THR A 93 0.98 12.69 11.64
N SER A 94 1.45 11.89 12.61
CA SER A 94 2.55 10.94 12.40
C SER A 94 2.17 9.82 11.42
N ALA A 95 0.93 9.38 11.45
CA ALA A 95 0.50 8.19 10.73
C ALA A 95 0.09 8.51 9.28
N ILE A 96 -0.47 9.71 9.07
CA ILE A 96 -0.60 10.31 7.74
C ILE A 96 0.79 10.55 7.15
N GLN A 97 1.72 11.15 7.90
CA GLN A 97 3.10 11.33 7.45
C GLN A 97 3.79 10.00 7.12
N GLN A 98 3.53 8.94 7.87
CA GLN A 98 4.06 7.60 7.61
C GLN A 98 3.51 7.01 6.32
N LEU A 99 2.21 7.16 6.06
CA LEU A 99 1.61 6.74 4.81
C LEU A 99 2.09 7.62 3.64
N GLU A 100 2.13 8.93 3.80
CA GLU A 100 2.71 9.86 2.82
C GLU A 100 4.16 9.51 2.53
N TYR A 101 4.93 9.09 3.54
CA TYR A 101 6.28 8.58 3.38
C TYR A 101 6.30 7.31 2.53
N LEU A 102 5.43 6.32 2.81
CA LEU A 102 5.30 5.12 1.96
C LEU A 102 4.92 5.46 0.51
N ILE A 103 4.05 6.45 0.30
CA ILE A 103 3.61 6.86 -1.03
C ILE A 103 4.73 7.61 -1.77
N LYS A 104 5.38 8.59 -1.12
CA LYS A 104 6.46 9.38 -1.74
C LYS A 104 7.70 8.54 -2.04
N SER A 105 8.04 7.60 -1.15
CA SER A 105 9.12 6.63 -1.39
C SER A 105 8.78 5.58 -2.45
N ARG A 106 7.53 5.52 -2.92
CA ARG A 106 7.12 4.61 -3.99
C ARG A 106 7.58 5.07 -5.37
N GLU A 107 7.72 6.38 -5.61
CA GLU A 107 8.24 6.90 -6.89
C GLU A 107 9.65 6.40 -7.19
N THR A 108 10.44 6.09 -6.16
CA THR A 108 11.79 5.52 -6.30
C THR A 108 11.82 3.99 -6.42
N HIS A 109 10.71 3.29 -6.15
CA HIS A 109 10.75 1.82 -5.99
C HIS A 109 9.75 1.03 -6.80
N GLN A 110 8.58 1.58 -7.19
CA GLN A 110 7.52 1.01 -8.05
C GLN A 110 7.10 -0.48 -7.89
N MET A 111 7.78 -1.27 -7.07
CA MET A 111 7.63 -2.71 -6.93
C MET A 111 6.69 -2.99 -5.76
N GLY A 112 5.72 -3.87 -5.97
CA GLY A 112 4.95 -4.45 -4.86
C GLY A 112 5.88 -5.06 -3.81
N PHE A 113 5.46 -5.06 -2.56
CA PHE A 113 6.22 -5.65 -1.48
C PHE A 113 6.09 -7.17 -1.56
N GLN A 114 7.24 -7.85 -1.61
CA GLN A 114 7.33 -9.29 -1.43
C GLN A 114 7.78 -9.58 0.01
N LEU A 115 6.80 -9.76 0.88
CA LEU A 115 7.05 -10.04 2.29
C LEU A 115 7.54 -11.48 2.47
N VAL A 116 8.35 -11.71 3.50
CA VAL A 116 8.92 -13.02 3.84
C VAL A 116 8.78 -13.29 5.33
N GLY A 117 8.74 -14.56 5.71
CA GLY A 117 8.66 -14.98 7.11
C GLY A 117 7.39 -14.46 7.81
N GLU A 118 7.57 -13.98 9.04
CA GLU A 118 6.49 -13.52 9.92
C GLU A 118 5.67 -12.38 9.32
N ASP A 119 6.29 -11.46 8.59
CA ASP A 119 5.61 -10.29 8.03
C ASP A 119 4.60 -10.65 6.95
N ASN A 120 4.91 -11.68 6.16
CA ASN A 120 3.95 -12.23 5.21
C ASN A 120 2.76 -12.87 5.94
N ALA A 121 3.01 -13.61 7.02
CA ALA A 121 1.94 -14.22 7.83
C ALA A 121 1.07 -13.16 8.52
N ILE A 122 1.68 -12.11 9.06
CA ILE A 122 0.99 -10.99 9.69
C ILE A 122 0.08 -10.28 8.69
N ILE A 123 0.59 -9.88 7.51
CA ILE A 123 -0.24 -9.24 6.48
C ILE A 123 -1.36 -10.16 6.01
N THR A 124 -1.08 -11.44 5.81
CA THR A 124 -2.09 -12.44 5.44
C THR A 124 -3.25 -12.47 6.45
N LEU A 125 -2.95 -12.50 7.75
CA LEU A 125 -3.96 -12.47 8.81
C LEU A 125 -4.70 -11.12 8.90
N ILE A 126 -4.01 -10.00 8.68
CA ILE A 126 -4.62 -8.67 8.71
C ILE A 126 -5.66 -8.55 7.58
N PHE A 127 -5.33 -8.99 6.37
CA PHE A 127 -6.25 -8.94 5.24
C PHE A 127 -7.44 -9.91 5.39
N ASP A 128 -7.24 -11.07 6.01
CA ASP A 128 -8.37 -11.94 6.39
C ASP A 128 -9.28 -11.24 7.40
N THR A 129 -8.69 -10.59 8.41
CA THR A 129 -9.43 -9.83 9.43
C THR A 129 -10.23 -8.71 8.76
N LEU A 130 -9.62 -7.94 7.86
CA LEU A 130 -10.31 -6.90 7.09
C LEU A 130 -11.52 -7.45 6.31
N LEU A 131 -11.40 -8.63 5.70
CA LEU A 131 -12.51 -9.29 5.01
C LEU A 131 -13.66 -9.70 5.94
N LEU A 132 -13.39 -9.95 7.22
CA LEU A 132 -14.41 -10.20 8.24
C LEU A 132 -15.06 -8.90 8.70
N LEU A 133 -14.26 -7.86 8.97
CA LEU A 133 -14.72 -6.56 9.46
C LEU A 133 -15.60 -5.82 8.44
N ARG A 134 -15.41 -6.08 7.13
CA ARG A 134 -16.18 -5.40 6.08
C ARG A 134 -17.69 -5.64 6.14
N LYS A 135 -18.17 -6.66 6.87
CA LYS A 135 -19.61 -6.95 7.01
C LYS A 135 -20.37 -5.80 7.67
N ASP A 136 -19.72 -5.10 8.60
CA ASP A 136 -20.26 -3.91 9.27
C ASP A 136 -19.13 -2.89 9.45
N GLN A 137 -18.85 -2.12 8.39
CA GLN A 137 -17.73 -1.18 8.39
C GLN A 137 -17.92 -0.02 9.37
N ILE A 138 -19.16 0.33 9.70
CA ILE A 138 -19.47 1.43 10.63
C ILE A 138 -19.14 0.98 12.05
N VAL A 139 -19.64 -0.19 12.46
CA VAL A 139 -19.34 -0.73 13.80
C VAL A 139 -17.85 -1.05 13.93
N ASN A 140 -17.22 -1.57 12.87
CA ASN A 140 -15.82 -1.99 12.90
C ASN A 140 -14.83 -0.89 12.51
N GLN A 141 -15.24 0.37 12.42
CA GLN A 141 -14.43 1.43 11.83
C GLN A 141 -13.07 1.60 12.52
N GLU A 142 -13.02 1.58 13.85
CA GLU A 142 -11.75 1.70 14.61
C GLU A 142 -10.86 0.47 14.43
N LEU A 143 -11.43 -0.73 14.34
CA LEU A 143 -10.65 -1.95 14.09
C LEU A 143 -10.03 -1.91 12.69
N ILE A 144 -10.78 -1.46 11.68
CA ILE A 144 -10.29 -1.26 10.31
C ILE A 144 -9.16 -0.22 10.30
N TRP A 145 -9.31 0.85 11.06
CA TRP A 145 -8.29 1.89 11.21
C TRP A 145 -6.99 1.34 11.82
N PHE A 146 -7.06 0.54 12.89
CA PHE A 146 -5.86 -0.09 13.46
C PHE A 146 -5.21 -1.11 12.51
N GLN A 147 -6.02 -1.83 11.72
CA GLN A 147 -5.47 -2.71 10.68
C GLN A 147 -4.73 -1.92 9.61
N LEU A 148 -5.29 -0.81 9.12
CA LEU A 148 -4.63 0.09 8.16
C LEU A 148 -3.25 0.52 8.67
N PHE A 149 -3.15 0.95 9.93
CA PHE A 149 -1.87 1.35 10.51
C PHE A 149 -0.89 0.20 10.67
N THR A 150 -1.38 -0.98 11.03
CA THR A 150 -0.54 -2.16 11.14
C THR A 150 0.06 -2.53 9.77
N VAL A 151 -0.74 -2.47 8.70
CA VAL A 151 -0.25 -2.65 7.32
C VAL A 151 0.83 -1.63 7.00
N VAL A 152 0.58 -0.34 7.22
CA VAL A 152 1.56 0.74 6.98
C VAL A 152 2.89 0.44 7.67
N HIS A 153 2.87 0.09 8.97
CA HIS A 153 4.10 -0.20 9.71
C HIS A 153 4.83 -1.45 9.24
N VAL A 154 4.11 -2.52 8.88
CA VAL A 154 4.75 -3.73 8.33
C VAL A 154 5.40 -3.41 6.99
N LEU A 155 4.75 -2.65 6.11
CA LEU A 155 5.32 -2.28 4.82
C LEU A 155 6.54 -1.37 4.97
N GLN A 156 6.48 -0.39 5.87
CA GLN A 156 7.61 0.50 6.15
C GLN A 156 8.86 -0.28 6.55
N ARG A 157 8.76 -1.23 7.49
CA ARG A 157 9.95 -2.01 7.90
C ARG A 157 10.45 -2.99 6.82
N ASN A 158 9.65 -3.25 5.79
CA ASN A 158 10.02 -4.10 4.65
C ASN A 158 10.46 -3.30 3.43
N MET A 159 10.64 -1.99 3.56
CA MET A 159 11.14 -1.16 2.47
C MET A 159 12.54 -1.64 2.02
N PRO A 160 12.77 -1.80 0.69
CA PRO A 160 14.03 -2.33 0.15
C PRO A 160 15.26 -1.58 0.65
N GLU A 161 15.17 -0.27 0.81
CA GLU A 161 16.25 0.55 1.32
C GLU A 161 16.68 0.01 2.68
N LEU A 162 15.75 -0.24 3.62
CA LEU A 162 16.02 -0.69 4.99
C LEU A 162 16.57 -2.11 5.10
N ARG A 163 16.47 -2.91 4.03
CA ARG A 163 16.93 -4.30 4.00
C ARG A 163 18.25 -4.48 3.24
N SER A 164 18.79 -3.43 2.62
CA SER A 164 20.07 -3.49 1.91
C SER A 164 21.23 -3.79 2.86
N ASN A 165 21.68 -5.04 2.90
CA ASN A 165 22.83 -5.50 3.68
C ASN A 165 24.20 -5.18 3.03
N SER A 166 24.26 -4.31 2.01
CA SER A 166 25.55 -3.91 1.44
C SER A 166 26.19 -2.84 2.32
N PHE A 167 27.42 -3.07 2.80
CA PHE A 167 28.16 -2.14 3.67
C PHE A 167 28.38 -0.73 3.07
N LYS A 168 28.15 -0.53 1.76
CA LYS A 168 28.14 0.79 1.10
C LYS A 168 26.80 1.55 1.20
N SER A 169 25.74 0.90 1.70
CA SER A 169 24.39 1.47 1.72
C SER A 169 24.02 2.14 3.04
N ARG A 170 24.76 1.96 4.14
CA ARG A 170 24.40 2.59 5.42
C ARG A 170 24.40 4.11 5.39
N ASP A 171 25.31 4.73 4.63
CA ASP A 171 25.37 6.18 4.50
C ASP A 171 24.25 6.71 3.60
N LEU A 172 23.96 6.03 2.49
CA LEU A 172 22.80 6.34 1.64
C LEU A 172 21.49 6.14 2.40
N GLN A 173 21.38 5.06 3.16
CA GLN A 173 20.26 4.75 4.05
C GLN A 173 20.08 5.83 5.12
N ALA A 174 21.16 6.21 5.80
CA ALA A 174 21.13 7.27 6.80
C ALA A 174 20.75 8.60 6.15
N MET A 175 21.22 8.87 4.94
CA MET A 175 20.90 10.07 4.17
C MET A 175 19.43 10.06 3.70
N PHE A 176 18.90 8.93 3.22
CA PHE A 176 17.48 8.78 2.91
C PHE A 176 16.64 8.98 4.18
N CYS A 177 16.93 8.26 5.26
CA CYS A 177 16.26 8.45 6.55
C CYS A 177 16.34 9.90 7.04
N TYR A 178 17.49 10.57 6.87
CA TYR A 178 17.70 11.96 7.28
C TYR A 178 16.89 12.93 6.43
N ILE A 179 16.96 12.82 5.10
CA ILE A 179 16.17 13.65 4.18
C ILE A 179 14.69 13.45 4.48
N HIS A 180 14.23 12.21 4.61
CA HIS A 180 12.82 11.92 4.83
C HIS A 180 12.33 12.32 6.22
N LYS A 181 13.13 12.18 7.29
CA LYS A 181 12.79 12.67 8.63
C LYS A 181 12.63 14.19 8.68
N ASN A 182 13.30 14.90 7.77
CA ASN A 182 13.35 16.36 7.75
C ASN A 182 12.65 16.97 6.53
N ILE A 183 11.97 16.18 5.68
CA ILE A 183 11.38 16.66 4.42
C ILE A 183 10.28 17.72 4.61
N TYR A 184 9.66 17.74 5.79
CA TYR A 184 8.65 18.73 6.19
C TYR A 184 9.22 19.91 6.99
N ASP A 185 10.53 19.90 7.32
CA ASP A 185 11.24 21.01 7.95
C ASP A 185 12.54 21.29 7.15
N PRO A 186 12.44 22.09 6.06
CA PRO A 186 13.55 22.31 5.14
C PRO A 186 14.82 22.87 5.81
N ASN A 187 14.69 23.53 6.97
CA ASN A 187 15.84 24.03 7.71
C ASN A 187 16.69 22.91 8.31
N ARG A 188 16.11 21.72 8.51
CA ARG A 188 16.81 20.51 8.98
C ARG A 188 17.35 19.63 7.85
N LEU A 189 17.26 20.07 6.59
CA LEU A 189 17.84 19.39 5.43
C LEU A 189 19.24 19.91 5.07
N ARG A 190 19.91 20.63 5.97
CA ARG A 190 21.24 21.20 5.72
C ARG A 190 22.31 20.16 6.07
N ILE A 191 23.03 19.71 5.05
CA ILE A 191 24.30 18.97 5.18
C ILE A 191 25.43 19.98 5.12
#